data_AF-R1G707-F1
#
_entry.id   AF-R1G707-F1
#
_cell.length_a   1.000
_cell.length_b   1.000
_cell.length_c   1.000
_cell.angle_alpha   90.00
_cell.angle_beta   90.00
_cell.angle_gamma   90.00
#
_symmetry.space_group_name_H-M   'P 1'
#
loop_
_entity.id
_entity.type
_entity.pdbx_description
1 polymer ?
#
loop_
_entity_poly.entity_id
_entity_poly.type
_entity_poly.pdbx_seq_one_letter_code
_entity_poly.pdbx_strand_id
1 'polypeptide(L)' 'MTVDVAAVWRIESARIVAALTRFTGDFGLAEDAAQEAVAEALVSWPRTAPADPAGWLMATARRPS' A
#
# COMPACT_ATOMS: atom_id res chain seq x y z
N MET A 1 -19.76 1.21 6.19
CA MET A 1 -18.97 0.70 5.04
C MET A 1 -17.58 0.40 5.56
N THR A 2 -17.22 -0.88 5.66
CA THR A 2 -15.83 -1.28 5.94
C THR A 2 -14.97 -0.93 4.74
N VAL A 3 -13.77 -0.38 4.97
CA VAL A 3 -12.82 -0.11 3.88
C VAL A 3 -12.34 -1.44 3.31
N ASP A 4 -12.52 -1.65 2.01
CA ASP A 4 -12.03 -2.82 1.30
C ASP A 4 -10.66 -2.53 0.68
N VAL A 5 -9.70 -3.41 0.95
CA VAL A 5 -8.33 -3.33 0.40
C VAL A 5 -8.37 -3.30 -1.13
N ALA A 6 -9.21 -4.13 -1.76
CA ALA A 6 -9.28 -4.19 -3.22
C ALA A 6 -9.85 -2.91 -3.82
N ALA A 7 -10.84 -2.29 -3.17
CA ALA A 7 -11.37 -0.99 -3.58
C ALA A 7 -10.32 0.12 -3.48
N VAL A 8 -9.59 0.20 -2.36
CA VAL A 8 -8.51 1.19 -2.18
C VAL A 8 -7.40 0.96 -3.21
N TRP A 9 -6.95 -0.29 -3.38
CA TRP A 9 -5.89 -0.62 -4.32
C TRP A 9 -6.25 -0.26 -5.77
N ARG A 10 -7.50 -0.51 -6.18
CA ARG A 10 -7.98 -0.13 -7.52
C ARG A 10 -7.89 1.37 -7.79
N ILE A 11 -8.07 2.20 -6.76
CA ILE A 11 -8.06 3.66 -6.87
C ILE A 11 -6.64 4.22 -6.74
N GLU A 12 -5.83 3.67 -5.83
CA GLU A 12 -4.59 4.31 -5.37
C GLU A 12 -3.31 3.66 -5.92
N SER A 13 -3.39 2.44 -6.47
CA SER A 13 -2.20 1.65 -6.87
C SER A 13 -1.23 2.40 -7.76
N ALA A 14 -1.70 3.00 -8.86
CA ALA A 14 -0.85 3.73 -9.80
C ALA A 14 -0.10 4.89 -9.11
N ARG A 15 -0.76 5.61 -8.20
CA ARG A 15 -0.18 6.74 -7.46
C ARG A 15 0.85 6.25 -6.43
N ILE A 16 0.53 5.18 -5.72
CA ILE A 16 1.42 4.59 -4.70
C ILE A 16 2.68 4.06 -5.36
N VAL A 17 2.55 3.23 -6.40
CA VAL A 17 3.69 2.64 -7.12
C VAL A 17 4.55 3.75 -7.73
N ALA A 18 3.96 4.73 -8.43
CA ALA A 18 4.73 5.83 -9.02
C ALA A 18 5.54 6.63 -7.97
N ALA A 19 4.94 6.89 -6.81
CA ALA A 19 5.62 7.60 -5.73
C ALA A 19 6.71 6.74 -5.06
N LEU A 20 6.51 5.43 -4.95
CA LEU A 20 7.53 4.50 -4.47
C LEU A 20 8.67 4.37 -5.47
N THR A 21 8.41 4.22 -6.77
CA THR A 21 9.44 4.20 -7.82
C THR A 21 10.29 5.46 -7.81
N ARG A 22 9.69 6.63 -7.57
CA ARG A 22 10.45 7.88 -7.41
C ARG A 22 11.33 7.88 -6.15
N PHE A 23 10.90 7.21 -5.09
CA PHE A 23 11.63 7.12 -3.83
C PHE A 23 12.77 6.11 -3.89
N THR A 24 12.54 4.95 -4.50
CA THR A 24 13.49 3.83 -4.59
C THR A 24 14.46 3.98 -5.77
N GLY A 25 14.05 4.69 -6.82
CA GLY A 25 14.76 4.70 -8.11
C GLY A 25 14.59 3.41 -8.91
N ASP A 26 13.76 2.47 -8.43
CA ASP A 26 13.59 1.13 -8.98
C ASP A 26 12.10 0.75 -8.95
N PHE A 27 11.55 0.44 -10.13
CA PHE A 27 10.14 0.08 -10.29
C PHE A 27 9.83 -1.31 -9.72
N GLY A 28 10.71 -2.30 -9.91
CA GLY A 28 10.48 -3.65 -9.39
C GLY A 28 10.46 -3.65 -7.88
N LEU A 29 11.44 -2.98 -7.25
CA LEU A 29 11.46 -2.83 -5.79
C LEU A 29 10.26 -2.06 -5.26
N ALA A 30 9.74 -1.09 -6.03
CA ALA A 30 8.53 -0.36 -5.68
C ALA A 30 7.26 -1.23 -5.76
N GLU A 31 7.14 -2.09 -6.76
CA GLU A 31 6.01 -3.02 -6.87
C GLU A 31 6.03 -4.05 -5.75
N ASP A 32 7.18 -4.66 -5.47
CA ASP A 32 7.33 -5.64 -4.41
C ASP A 32 6.94 -5.04 -3.05
N ALA A 33 7.47 -3.85 -2.72
CA ALA A 33 7.15 -3.16 -1.48
C ALA A 33 5.66 -2.77 -1.37
N ALA A 34 5.03 -2.37 -2.48
CA ALA A 34 3.61 -2.08 -2.51
C ALA A 34 2.76 -3.35 -2.29
N GLN A 35 3.16 -4.47 -2.87
CA GLN A 35 2.49 -5.76 -2.70
C GLN A 35 2.60 -6.27 -1.26
N GLU A 36 3.76 -6.13 -0.61
CA GLU A 36 3.93 -6.45 0.81
C GLU A 36 2.97 -5.63 1.70
N ALA A 37 2.86 -4.32 1.45
CA ALA A 37 1.95 -3.46 2.18
C ALA A 37 0.46 -3.86 1.98
N VAL A 38 0.08 -4.25 0.76
CA VAL A 38 -1.27 -4.75 0.46
C VAL A 38 -1.51 -6.09 1.16
N ALA A 39 -0.53 -6.99 1.19
CA ALA A 39 -0.64 -8.26 1.91
C ALA A 39 -0.86 -8.04 3.42
N GLU A 40 -0.13 -7.09 4.03
CA GLU A 40 -0.33 -6.72 5.43
C GLU A 40 -1.73 -6.09 5.66
N ALA A 41 -2.21 -5.26 4.73
CA ALA A 41 -3.55 -4.69 4.78
C ALA A 41 -4.65 -5.77 4.77
N LEU A 42 -4.52 -6.78 3.91
CA LEU A 42 -5.46 -7.90 3.82
C LEU A 42 -5.60 -8.66 5.15
N VAL A 43 -4.52 -8.74 5.94
CA VAL A 43 -4.52 -9.40 7.27
C VAL A 43 -5.01 -8.47 8.39
N SER A 44 -4.70 -7.18 8.33
CA SER A 44 -4.93 -6.24 9.44
C SER A 44 -6.26 -5.50 9.37
N TRP A 45 -6.69 -5.07 8.19
CA TRP A 45 -7.88 -4.21 8.02
C TRP A 45 -9.22 -4.88 8.34
N PRO A 46 -9.42 -6.21 8.15
CA PRO A 46 -10.64 -6.86 8.61
C PRO A 46 -10.89 -6.70 10.12
N ARG A 47 -9.83 -6.47 10.90
CA ARG A 47 -9.93 -6.17 12.34
C ARG A 47 -10.11 -4.68 12.57
N THR A 48 -9.20 -3.87 12.01
CA THR A 48 -9.22 -2.42 12.16
C THR A 48 -8.61 -1.77 10.93
N ALA A 49 -9.44 -1.18 10.08
CA ALA A 49 -8.95 -0.37 8.97
C ALA A 49 -8.43 0.99 9.48
N PRO A 50 -7.34 1.53 8.90
CA PRO A 50 -6.85 2.86 9.20
C PRO A 50 -7.82 3.94 8.68
N ALA A 51 -7.77 5.12 9.29
CA ALA A 51 -8.55 6.28 8.84
C ALA A 51 -8.08 6.83 7.48
N ASP A 52 -6.78 6.69 7.17
CA ASP A 52 -6.19 6.97 5.86
C ASP A 52 -5.56 5.69 5.29
N PRO A 53 -6.31 4.91 4.49
CA PRO A 53 -5.83 3.70 3.86
C PRO A 53 -4.65 3.91 2.90
N ALA A 54 -4.67 4.98 2.12
CA ALA A 54 -3.62 5.24 1.13
C ALA A 54 -2.32 5.68 1.81
N GLY A 55 -2.41 6.56 2.81
CA GLY A 55 -1.27 6.97 3.63
C GLY A 55 -0.69 5.80 4.42
N TRP A 56 -1.54 4.92 4.95
CA TRP A 56 -1.09 3.71 5.62
C TRP A 56 -0.32 2.78 4.67
N LEU A 57 -0.83 2.51 3.46
CA LEU A 57 -0.14 1.68 2.47
C LEU A 57 1.23 2.26 2.09
N MET A 58 1.31 3.57 1.84
CA MET A 58 2.57 4.26 1.53
C MET A 58 3.57 4.18 2.70
N ALA A 59 3.09 4.34 3.94
CA ALA A 59 3.94 4.27 5.13
C ALA A 59 4.45 2.85 5.37
N THR A 60 3.59 1.84 5.21
CA THR A 60 3.95 0.43 5.34
C THR A 60 4.96 0.01 4.27
N ALA A 61 4.74 0.38 3.00
CA ALA A 61 5.64 0.05 1.89
C ALA A 61 7.03 0.72 1.97
N ARG A 62 7.21 1.74 2.82
CA ARG A 62 8.52 2.39 3.04
C ARG A 62 9.28 1.83 4.24
N ARG A 63 8.69 0.88 4.98
CA ARG A 63 9.39 0.25 6.10
C ARG A 63 10.46 -0.69 5.55
N PRO A 64 11.66 -0.71 6.14
CA PRO A 64 12.61 -1.77 5.85
C PRO A 64 12.05 -3.10 6.36
N SER A 65 12.06 -4.12 5.49
CA SER A 65 11.72 -5.51 5.81
C SER A 65 12.75 -6.14 6.76
#